data_AF-A0A814QZ35-F1
#
_entry.id   AF-A0A814QZ35-F1
#
_cell.length_a   1.000
_cell.length_b   1.000
_cell.length_c   1.000
_cell.angle_alpha   90.00
_cell.angle_beta   90.00
_cell.angle_gamma   90.00
#
_symmetry.space_group_name_H-M   'P 1'
#
loop_
_entity.id
_entity.type
_entity.pdbx_description
1 polymer ?
#
loop_
_entity_poly.entity_id
_entity_poly.type
_entity_poly.pdbx_seq_one_letter_code
_entity_poly.pdbx_strand_id
1 'polypeptide(L)'
;MTRKEIVTLCNQHRQSVNAPPLTYHSRLHRAAQCHANYMAKTQHMSHDENIAGVKTVGERAHKANYSWNIIGENVAAGQTSASSVMNDWMHSEGHRKNILNGRFRNIGLGFAKDANGVIYWCMVLGSWPGA
;
A
#
# COMPACT_ATOMS: atom_id res chain seq x y z
N MET A 1 2.24 -4.47 15.22
CA MET A 1 1.98 -3.98 13.85
C MET A 1 0.67 -4.57 13.37
N THR A 2 -0.41 -3.78 13.26
CA THR A 2 -1.69 -4.31 12.74
C THR A 2 -2.12 -3.55 11.49
N ARG A 3 -2.72 -4.26 10.52
CA ARG A 3 -3.32 -3.63 9.33
C ARG A 3 -4.35 -2.57 9.69
N LYS A 4 -5.14 -2.84 10.74
CA LYS A 4 -6.17 -1.93 11.26
C LYS A 4 -5.59 -0.58 11.73
N GLU A 5 -4.41 -0.61 12.35
CA GLU A 5 -3.72 0.59 12.82
C GLU A 5 -3.33 1.51 11.66
N ILE A 6 -2.74 0.98 10.58
CA ILE A 6 -2.40 1.78 9.39
C ILE A 6 -3.64 2.39 8.74
N VAL A 7 -4.73 1.63 8.59
CA VAL A 7 -5.99 2.16 8.04
C VAL A 7 -6.53 3.29 8.92
N THR A 8 -6.45 3.14 10.24
CA THR A 8 -6.88 4.16 11.20
C THR A 8 -6.04 5.44 11.03
N LEU A 9 -4.72 5.31 10.99
CA LEU A 9 -3.80 6.43 10.81
C LEU A 9 -4.02 7.15 9.46
N CYS A 10 -4.20 6.40 8.36
CA CYS A 10 -4.56 6.99 7.07
C CYS A 10 -5.85 7.82 7.17
N ASN A 11 -6.88 7.28 7.82
CA ASN A 11 -8.17 7.96 7.92
C ASN A 11 -8.13 9.19 8.81
N GLN A 12 -7.29 9.20 9.85
CA GLN A 12 -7.01 10.41 10.64
C GLN A 12 -6.38 11.52 9.79
N HIS A 13 -5.38 11.19 8.96
CA HIS A 13 -4.78 12.16 8.05
C HIS A 13 -5.74 12.62 6.94
N ARG A 14 -6.63 11.73 6.46
CA ARG A 14 -7.62 12.09 5.43
C ARG A 14 -8.71 13.00 5.97
N GLN A 15 -9.08 12.85 7.24
CA GLN A 15 -10.03 13.72 7.91
C GLN A 15 -9.55 15.18 7.93
N SER A 16 -8.25 15.44 8.12
CA SER A 16 -7.71 16.81 8.16
C SER A 16 -7.78 17.56 6.82
N VAL A 17 -8.03 16.84 5.72
CA VAL A 17 -8.20 17.41 4.38
C VAL A 17 -9.59 17.15 3.79
N ASN A 18 -10.55 16.74 4.62
CA ASN A 18 -11.92 16.38 4.21
C ASN A 18 -11.99 15.31 3.09
N ALA A 19 -10.98 14.44 3.01
CA ALA A 19 -10.99 13.32 2.08
C ALA A 19 -11.84 12.16 2.65
N PRO A 20 -12.68 11.49 1.83
CA PRO A 20 -13.48 10.36 2.29
C PRO A 20 -12.62 9.25 2.90
N PRO A 21 -13.07 8.52 3.93
CA PRO A 21 -12.27 7.49 4.56
C PRO A 21 -11.99 6.33 3.60
N LEU A 22 -10.82 5.72 3.75
CA LEU A 22 -10.46 4.47 3.08
C LEU A 22 -11.07 3.29 3.82
N THR A 23 -11.59 2.34 3.05
CA THR A 23 -12.11 1.06 3.53
C THR A 23 -11.16 -0.06 3.14
N TYR A 24 -10.88 -0.97 4.08
CA TYR A 24 -10.05 -2.14 3.79
C TYR A 24 -10.66 -2.98 2.66
N HIS A 25 -9.82 -3.44 1.73
CA HIS A 25 -10.24 -4.33 0.64
C HIS A 25 -9.30 -5.53 0.51
N SER A 26 -9.85 -6.74 0.64
CA SER A 26 -9.09 -8.00 0.70
C SER A 26 -8.27 -8.27 -0.57
N ARG A 27 -8.79 -7.91 -1.75
CA ARG A 27 -8.07 -8.08 -3.02
C ARG A 27 -6.86 -7.15 -3.14
N LEU A 28 -6.98 -5.90 -2.70
CA LEU A 28 -5.83 -4.97 -2.63
C LEU A 28 -4.82 -5.43 -1.58
N HIS A 29 -5.28 -6.00 -0.46
CA HIS A 29 -4.39 -6.61 0.52
C HIS A 29 -3.60 -7.77 -0.09
N ARG A 30 -4.24 -8.64 -0.88
CA ARG A 30 -3.53 -9.71 -1.59
C ARG A 30 -2.45 -9.16 -2.52
N ALA A 31 -2.78 -8.15 -3.33
CA ALA A 31 -1.81 -7.48 -4.20
C ALA A 31 -0.62 -6.91 -3.40
N ALA A 32 -0.92 -6.19 -2.32
CA ALA A 32 0.08 -5.59 -1.45
C ALA A 32 0.98 -6.62 -0.74
N GLN A 33 0.39 -7.71 -0.25
CA GLN A 33 1.12 -8.77 0.45
C GLN A 33 2.03 -9.55 -0.49
N CYS A 34 1.57 -9.83 -1.71
CA CYS A 34 2.40 -10.45 -2.73
C CYS A 34 3.65 -9.59 -3.02
N HIS A 35 3.47 -8.27 -3.15
CA HIS A 35 4.58 -7.37 -3.41
C HIS A 35 5.54 -7.22 -2.23
N ALA A 36 5.00 -7.13 -1.00
CA ALA A 36 5.83 -7.11 0.20
C ALA A 36 6.70 -8.39 0.32
N ASN A 37 6.12 -9.55 0.03
CA ASN A 37 6.85 -10.82 0.00
C ASN A 37 7.93 -10.82 -1.09
N TYR A 38 7.63 -10.27 -2.27
CA TYR A 38 8.60 -10.12 -3.34
C TYR A 38 9.79 -9.26 -2.91
N MET A 39 9.53 -8.04 -2.41
CA MET A 39 10.58 -7.12 -1.97
C MET A 39 11.44 -7.72 -0.85
N ALA A 40 10.82 -8.43 0.10
CA ALA A 40 11.55 -9.14 1.16
C ALA A 40 12.40 -10.30 0.62
N LYS A 41 11.88 -11.07 -0.36
CA LYS A 41 12.62 -12.17 -0.99
C LYS A 41 13.80 -11.70 -1.80
N THR A 42 13.67 -10.58 -2.51
CA THR A 42 14.73 -10.00 -3.34
C THR A 42 15.61 -9.01 -2.59
N GLN A 43 15.26 -8.70 -1.33
CA GLN A 43 15.90 -7.70 -0.49
C GLN A 43 16.00 -6.32 -1.15
N HIS A 44 15.02 -6.00 -2.00
CA HIS A 44 15.04 -4.80 -2.83
C HIS A 44 13.67 -4.10 -2.78
N MET A 45 13.66 -2.86 -2.30
CA MET A 45 12.46 -2.02 -2.29
C MET A 45 12.25 -1.41 -3.67
N SER A 46 11.10 -1.69 -4.29
CA SER A 46 10.77 -1.25 -5.64
C SER A 46 9.26 -1.13 -5.79
N HIS A 47 8.79 -0.27 -6.71
CA HIS A 47 7.39 -0.28 -7.15
C HIS A 47 7.10 -1.38 -8.18
N ASP A 48 8.16 -1.81 -8.88
CA ASP A 48 8.10 -2.82 -9.93
C ASP A 48 8.59 -4.18 -9.44
N GLU A 49 7.95 -5.24 -9.93
CA GLU A 49 8.43 -6.62 -9.83
C GLU A 49 8.91 -7.15 -11.19
N ASN A 50 9.84 -8.10 -11.16
CA ASN A 50 10.31 -8.81 -12.35
C ASN A 50 9.88 -10.28 -12.29
N ILE A 51 8.59 -10.54 -12.04
CA ILE A 51 8.04 -11.89 -11.89
C ILE A 51 6.88 -12.14 -12.86
N ALA A 52 7.03 -13.17 -13.71
CA ALA A 52 5.94 -13.85 -14.42
C ALA A 52 4.85 -12.94 -15.01
N GLY A 53 5.25 -11.89 -15.75
CA GLY A 53 4.33 -11.00 -16.45
C GLY A 53 3.54 -10.03 -15.57
N VAL A 54 3.91 -9.86 -14.30
CA VAL A 54 3.36 -8.85 -13.40
C VAL A 54 4.51 -7.95 -12.97
N LYS A 55 4.39 -6.67 -13.29
CA LYS A 55 5.42 -5.66 -13.01
C LYS A 55 4.87 -4.55 -12.14
N THR A 56 3.74 -3.98 -12.54
CA THR A 56 3.17 -2.78 -11.95
C THR A 56 2.12 -3.10 -10.88
N VAL A 57 1.83 -2.12 -10.01
CA VAL A 57 0.73 -2.22 -9.04
C VAL A 57 -0.63 -2.49 -9.71
N GLY A 58 -0.83 -1.95 -10.91
CA GLY A 58 -2.05 -2.17 -11.71
C GLY A 58 -2.25 -3.62 -12.10
N GLU A 59 -1.19 -4.26 -12.59
CA GLU A 59 -1.18 -5.68 -12.96
C GLU A 59 -1.30 -6.56 -11.71
N ARG A 60 -0.66 -6.21 -10.59
CA ARG A 60 -0.83 -6.90 -9.31
C ARG A 60 -2.27 -6.89 -8.84
N ALA A 61 -2.93 -5.74 -8.90
CA ALA A 61 -4.34 -5.63 -8.53
C ALA A 61 -5.25 -6.41 -9.47
N HIS A 62 -4.99 -6.37 -10.78
CA HIS A 62 -5.74 -7.15 -11.77
C HIS A 62 -5.61 -8.66 -11.50
N LYS A 63 -4.39 -9.17 -11.27
CA LYS A 63 -4.14 -10.57 -10.87
C LYS A 63 -4.80 -10.95 -9.55
N ALA A 64 -5.01 -9.99 -8.66
CA ALA A 64 -5.78 -10.17 -7.43
C ALA A 64 -7.31 -10.07 -7.64
N ASN A 65 -7.78 -9.99 -8.89
CA ASN A 65 -9.17 -9.81 -9.31
C ASN A 65 -9.80 -8.49 -8.81
N TYR A 66 -8.99 -7.44 -8.68
CA TYR A 66 -9.44 -6.09 -8.36
C TYR A 66 -9.41 -5.22 -9.63
N SER A 67 -10.58 -4.89 -10.18
CA SER A 67 -10.72 -3.87 -11.22
C SER A 67 -10.58 -2.47 -10.62
N TRP A 68 -10.06 -1.50 -11.38
CA TRP A 68 -9.82 -0.16 -10.84
C TRP A 68 -9.92 0.91 -11.92
N ASN A 69 -10.38 2.10 -11.52
CA ASN A 69 -10.30 3.33 -12.33
C ASN A 69 -9.05 4.16 -11.98
N ILE A 70 -8.64 4.08 -10.71
CA ILE A 70 -7.42 4.69 -10.20
C ILE A 70 -6.77 3.71 -9.23
N ILE A 71 -5.46 3.61 -9.31
CA ILE A 71 -4.64 2.79 -8.41
C ILE A 71 -3.38 3.57 -8.01
N GLY A 72 -2.91 3.35 -6.79
CA GLY A 72 -1.70 3.96 -6.26
C GLY A 72 -0.99 3.03 -5.28
N GLU A 73 0.29 3.30 -5.04
CA GLU A 73 1.12 2.50 -4.15
C GLU A 73 2.06 3.37 -3.33
N ASN A 74 2.22 3.01 -2.05
CA ASN A 74 3.34 3.44 -1.23
C ASN A 74 4.12 2.21 -0.77
N VAL A 75 5.44 2.24 -0.91
CA VAL A 75 6.35 1.21 -0.38
C VAL A 75 7.30 1.82 0.65
N ALA A 76 7.81 1.00 1.56
CA ALA A 76 8.84 1.40 2.51
C ALA A 76 9.64 0.17 2.97
N ALA A 77 10.83 0.38 3.53
CA ALA A 77 11.64 -0.67 4.12
C ALA A 77 12.37 -0.17 5.37
N GLY A 78 12.45 -1.02 6.40
CA GLY A 78 13.22 -0.79 7.62
C GLY A 78 12.41 -0.28 8.82
N GLN A 79 11.20 0.24 8.62
CA GLN A 79 10.35 0.71 9.71
C GLN A 79 9.79 -0.46 10.52
N THR A 80 9.87 -0.38 11.84
CA THR A 80 9.52 -1.47 12.77
C THR A 80 8.12 -1.34 13.39
N SER A 81 7.42 -0.24 13.10
CA SER A 81 6.08 0.03 13.61
C SER A 81 5.18 0.70 12.56
N ALA A 82 3.87 0.62 12.78
CA ALA A 82 2.88 1.28 11.92
C ALA A 82 2.99 2.81 11.98
N SER A 83 3.27 3.37 13.15
CA SER A 83 3.49 4.81 13.32
C SER A 83 4.74 5.29 12.61
N SER A 84 5.85 4.54 12.67
CA SER A 84 7.10 4.89 11.98
C SER A 84 6.93 4.90 10.47
N VAL A 85 6.33 3.86 9.87
CA VAL A 85 6.09 3.84 8.42
C VAL A 85 5.09 4.90 7.96
N MET A 86 4.05 5.17 8.77
CA MET A 86 3.11 6.25 8.48
C MET A 86 3.80 7.61 8.48
N ASN A 87 4.64 7.87 9.49
CA ASN A 87 5.40 9.10 9.58
C ASN A 87 6.25 9.32 8.32
N ASP A 88 6.99 8.30 7.88
CA ASP A 88 7.86 8.40 6.71
C ASP A 88 7.06 8.60 5.42
N TRP A 89 5.92 7.93 5.26
CA TRP A 89 5.02 8.17 4.14
C TRP A 89 4.42 9.57 4.15
N MET A 90 4.08 10.12 5.32
CA MET A 90 3.52 11.48 5.39
C MET A 90 4.57 12.57 5.18
N HIS A 91 5.86 12.30 5.43
CA HIS A 91 6.96 13.23 5.15
C HIS A 91 7.44 13.18 3.69
N SER A 92 7.08 12.15 2.92
CA SER A 92 7.36 12.07 1.48
C SER A 92 6.20 12.67 0.68
N GLU A 93 6.49 13.66 -0.17
CA GLU A 93 5.47 14.35 -0.96
C GLU A 93 4.64 13.38 -1.82
N GLY A 94 5.29 12.43 -2.52
CA GLY A 94 4.61 11.45 -3.37
C GLY A 94 3.73 10.50 -2.56
N HIS A 95 4.25 9.96 -1.46
CA HIS A 95 3.50 9.05 -0.59
C HIS A 95 2.33 9.75 0.11
N ARG A 96 2.53 10.98 0.57
CA ARG A 96 1.49 11.82 1.17
C ARG A 96 0.39 12.14 0.16
N LYS A 97 0.74 12.48 -1.09
CA LYS A 97 -0.24 12.71 -2.16
C LYS A 97 -1.15 11.49 -2.34
N ASN A 98 -0.59 10.29 -2.33
CA ASN A 98 -1.37 9.05 -2.41
C ASN A 98 -2.34 8.90 -1.23
N ILE A 99 -1.85 9.02 0.02
CA ILE A 99 -2.68 8.86 1.24
C ILE A 99 -3.82 9.88 1.29
N LEU A 100 -3.57 11.12 0.89
CA LEU A 100 -4.54 12.22 0.97
C LEU A 100 -5.44 12.33 -0.25
N ASN A 101 -5.20 11.58 -1.33
CA ASN A 101 -5.98 11.69 -2.54
C ASN A 101 -7.43 11.23 -2.31
N GLY A 102 -8.35 12.19 -2.36
CA GLY A 102 -9.79 12.00 -2.16
C GLY A 102 -10.47 11.16 -3.24
N ARG A 103 -9.78 10.71 -4.30
CA ARG A 103 -10.31 9.78 -5.30
C ARG A 103 -10.21 8.31 -4.88
N PHE A 104 -9.32 7.96 -3.95
CA PHE A 104 -9.21 6.60 -3.43
C PHE A 104 -10.32 6.30 -2.40
N ARG A 105 -10.82 5.05 -2.42
CA ARG A 105 -11.87 4.55 -1.51
C ARG A 105 -11.45 3.28 -0.80
N ASN A 106 -10.53 2.52 -1.38
CA ASN A 106 -10.11 1.22 -0.89
C ASN A 106 -8.62 1.19 -0.60
N ILE A 107 -8.25 0.43 0.43
CA ILE A 107 -6.87 0.24 0.87
C ILE A 107 -6.56 -1.24 1.13
N GLY A 108 -5.40 -1.68 0.69
CA GLY A 108 -4.77 -2.94 1.05
C GLY A 108 -3.38 -2.70 1.64
N LEU A 109 -2.97 -3.51 2.60
CA LEU A 109 -1.65 -3.40 3.24
C LEU A 109 -1.00 -4.78 3.35
N GLY A 110 0.23 -4.89 2.87
CA GLY A 110 1.09 -6.05 3.06
C GLY A 110 2.40 -5.65 3.75
N PHE A 111 2.97 -6.58 4.50
CA PHE A 111 4.33 -6.45 5.02
C PHE A 111 5.00 -7.81 5.14
N ALA A 112 6.31 -7.86 4.96
CA ALA A 112 7.11 -9.08 5.06
C ALA A 112 8.50 -8.77 5.60
N LYS A 113 9.15 -9.75 6.24
CA LYS A 113 10.53 -9.65 6.70
C LYS A 113 11.46 -10.41 5.76
N ASP A 114 12.62 -9.85 5.46
CA ASP A 114 13.69 -10.57 4.79
C ASP A 114 14.51 -11.44 5.79
N ALA A 115 15.53 -12.12 5.27
CA ALA A 115 16.41 -12.97 6.07
C ALA A 115 17.22 -12.19 7.13
N ASN A 116 17.41 -10.88 6.95
CA ASN A 116 18.13 -10.00 7.87
C ASN A 116 17.20 -9.32 8.89
N GLY A 117 15.88 -9.61 8.83
CA GLY A 117 14.87 -9.01 9.71
C GLY A 117 14.36 -7.63 9.27
N VAL A 118 14.78 -7.13 8.10
CA VAL A 118 14.29 -5.88 7.52
C VAL A 118 12.84 -6.07 7.11
N ILE A 119 11.96 -5.17 7.58
CA ILE A 119 10.54 -5.19 7.23
C ILE A 119 10.33 -4.38 5.94
N TYR A 120 9.70 -5.00 4.95
CA TYR A 120 9.23 -4.36 3.73
C TYR A 120 7.73 -4.15 3.81
N TRP A 121 7.29 -2.94 3.48
CA TRP A 121 5.89 -2.49 3.55
C TRP A 121 5.38 -2.18 2.16
N CYS A 122 4.14 -2.56 1.88
CA CYS A 122 3.43 -2.18 0.67
C CYS A 122 1.99 -1.79 1.03
N MET A 123 1.60 -0.58 0.67
CA MET A 123 0.23 -0.09 0.72
C MET A 123 -0.26 0.06 -0.71
N VAL A 124 -1.41 -0.52 -1.03
CA VAL A 124 -2.08 -0.34 -2.32
C VAL A 124 -3.41 0.37 -2.10
N LEU A 125 -3.63 1.44 -2.85
CA LEU A 125 -4.83 2.27 -2.82
C LEU A 125 -5.57 2.11 -4.14
N GLY A 126 -6.90 2.05 -4.09
CA GLY A 126 -7.69 1.94 -5.31
C GLY A 126 -9.12 2.44 -5.15
N SER A 127 -9.78 2.61 -6.28
CA SER A 127 -11.24 2.79 -6.34
C SER A 127 -11.81 2.01 -7.52
N TRP A 128 -12.92 1.32 -7.24
CA TRP A 128 -13.64 0.53 -8.22
C TRP A 128 -14.38 1.42 -9.23
N PRO A 129 -14.66 0.95 -10.46
CA PRO A 129 -15.53 1.66 -11.38
C PRO A 129 -16.93 1.86 -10.79
N GLY A 130 -17.42 3.12 -10.77
CA GLY A 130 -18.76 3.47 -10.29
C GLY A 130 -18.88 3.86 -8.81
N ALA A 131 -17.76 4.03 -8.10
CA ALA A 131 -17.70 4.55 -6.73
C ALA A 131 -17.47 6.07 -6.65
#